data_AF-A0AAV4UGP0-F1
#
_entry.id   AF-A0AAV4UGP0-F1
#
_cell.length_a   1.000
_cell.length_b   1.000
_cell.length_c   1.000
_cell.angle_alpha   90.00
_cell.angle_beta   90.00
_cell.angle_gamma   90.00
#
_symmetry.space_group_name_H-M   'P 1'
#
loop_
_entity.id
_entity.type
_entity.pdbx_description
1 polymer ?
#
loop_
_entity_poly.entity_id
_entity_poly.type
_entity_poly.pdbx_seq_one_letter_code
_entity_poly.pdbx_strand_id
1 'polypeptide(L)'
;NQVIAPDGFHAYHCYGQCTFPLGSTMNTTSHAVVQTLMHFRTPNVPPPSCAPKALSSFSYLYTDGNGKFILTEGENMVVETCGCF
;
A
#
# COMPACT_ATOMS: atom_id res chain seq x y z
N ASN A 1 -13.61 21.17 -1.43
CA ASN A 1 -12.30 21.30 -2.12
C ASN A 1 -12.25 20.33 -3.27
N GLN A 2 -11.94 20.82 -4.47
CA GLN A 2 -11.89 20.03 -5.70
C GLN A 2 -10.44 19.97 -6.21
N VAL A 3 -9.92 18.78 -6.52
CA VAL A 3 -8.63 18.60 -7.19
C VAL A 3 -8.76 19.03 -8.65
N ILE A 4 -7.81 19.85 -9.11
CA ILE A 4 -7.82 20.47 -10.44
C ILE A 4 -6.70 19.91 -11.31
N ALA A 5 -5.58 19.51 -10.69
CA ALA A 5 -4.47 18.90 -11.41
C ALA A 5 -3.69 17.92 -10.52
N PRO A 6 -3.22 16.80 -11.10
CA PRO A 6 -3.56 16.29 -12.44
C PRO A 6 -4.99 15.72 -12.49
N ASP A 7 -5.46 15.36 -13.69
CA ASP A 7 -6.75 14.65 -13.87
C ASP A 7 -6.73 13.22 -13.28
N GLY A 8 -5.54 12.67 -13.06
CA GLY A 8 -5.32 11.37 -12.44
C GLY A 8 -3.83 11.10 -12.26
N PHE A 9 -3.51 10.07 -11.49
CA PHE A 9 -2.14 9.64 -11.26
C PHE A 9 -2.09 8.12 -11.04
N HIS A 10 -0.90 7.54 -11.21
CA HIS A 10 -0.69 6.12 -10.96
C HIS A 10 -0.45 5.88 -9.47
N ALA A 11 -1.52 5.66 -8.71
CA ALA A 11 -1.42 5.31 -7.29
C ALA A 11 -0.85 3.90 -7.07
N TYR A 12 -1.05 3.01 -8.05
CA TYR A 12 -0.83 1.57 -7.94
C TYR A 12 -1.61 0.94 -6.76
N HIS A 13 -1.54 -0.38 -6.64
CA HIS A 13 -2.11 -1.09 -5.51
C HIS A 13 -1.38 -2.42 -5.30
N CYS A 14 -1.47 -2.95 -4.08
CA CYS A 14 -0.98 -4.28 -3.76
C CYS A 14 -2.10 -5.30 -3.90
N TYR A 15 -1.81 -6.38 -4.61
CA TYR A 15 -2.72 -7.51 -4.79
C TYR A 15 -1.90 -8.79 -4.92
N GLY A 16 -2.43 -9.90 -4.41
CA GLY A 16 -1.78 -11.21 -4.45
C GLY A 16 -1.93 -11.98 -3.15
N GLN A 17 -1.50 -13.24 -3.16
CA GLN A 17 -1.55 -14.13 -2.00
C GLN A 17 -0.18 -14.24 -1.33
N CYS A 18 -0.20 -14.36 0.01
CA CYS A 18 0.98 -14.61 0.83
C CYS A 18 0.95 -16.06 1.33
N THR A 19 1.55 -16.97 0.56
CA THR A 19 1.51 -18.42 0.81
C THR A 19 2.82 -18.97 1.36
N PHE A 20 2.76 -20.08 2.09
CA PHE A 20 3.95 -20.78 2.56
C PHE A 20 4.63 -21.59 1.43
N PRO A 21 5.97 -21.58 1.33
CA PRO A 21 6.91 -20.71 2.04
C PRO A 21 6.91 -19.28 1.45
N LEU A 22 7.00 -18.26 2.31
CA LEU A 22 7.18 -16.90 1.84
C LEU A 22 8.53 -16.80 1.10
N GLY A 23 8.49 -16.32 -0.15
CA GLY A 23 9.68 -16.19 -0.96
C GLY A 23 10.69 -15.24 -0.33
N SER A 24 11.98 -15.55 -0.44
CA SER A 24 13.08 -14.70 0.09
C SER A 24 13.14 -13.31 -0.53
N THR A 25 12.47 -13.10 -1.66
CA THR A 25 12.32 -11.82 -2.37
C THR A 25 11.11 -11.01 -1.91
N MET A 26 10.22 -11.57 -1.06
CA MET A 26 9.12 -10.80 -0.49
C MET A 26 9.62 -10.00 0.71
N ASN A 27 9.38 -8.69 0.68
CA ASN A 27 9.63 -7.81 1.83
C ASN A 27 8.65 -8.14 2.96
N THR A 28 9.02 -9.05 3.87
CA THR A 28 8.13 -9.56 4.93
C THR A 28 8.65 -9.27 6.34
N THR A 29 7.74 -9.20 7.31
CA THR A 29 8.09 -9.13 8.74
C THR A 29 8.24 -10.53 9.34
N SER A 30 8.96 -10.66 10.45
CA SER A 30 9.02 -11.92 11.20
C SER A 30 7.63 -12.41 11.61
N HIS A 31 6.70 -11.49 11.90
CA HIS A 31 5.31 -11.84 12.19
C HIS A 31 4.63 -12.51 10.99
N ALA A 32 4.77 -11.95 9.78
CA ALA A 32 4.21 -12.54 8.57
C ALA A 32 4.80 -13.93 8.26
N VAL A 33 6.10 -14.14 8.54
CA VAL A 33 6.74 -15.46 8.42
C VAL A 33 6.09 -16.48 9.35
N VAL A 34 5.94 -16.15 10.64
CA VAL A 34 5.30 -17.01 11.62
C VAL A 34 3.82 -17.24 11.28
N GLN A 35 3.09 -16.18 10.93
CA GLN A 35 1.67 -16.27 10.58
C GLN A 35 1.43 -17.15 9.35
N THR A 36 2.28 -17.03 8.32
CA THR A 36 2.17 -17.88 7.12
C THR A 36 2.43 -19.35 7.45
N LEU A 37 3.40 -19.64 8.31
CA LEU A 37 3.67 -20.99 8.80
C LEU A 37 2.48 -21.54 9.61
N MET A 38 1.89 -20.71 10.49
CA MET A 38 0.73 -21.09 11.30
C MET A 38 -0.51 -21.33 10.44
N HIS A 39 -0.78 -20.48 9.46
CA HIS A 39 -1.85 -20.67 8.47
C HIS A 39 -1.71 -22.01 7.73
N PHE A 40 -0.48 -22.34 7.31
CA PHE A 40 -0.20 -23.61 6.63
C PHE A 40 -0.44 -24.85 7.50
N ARG A 41 -0.18 -24.77 8.82
CA ARG A 41 -0.37 -25.87 9.78
C ARG A 41 -1.79 -25.96 10.32
N THR A 42 -2.44 -24.81 10.51
CA THR A 42 -3.72 -24.65 11.18
C THR A 42 -4.60 -23.73 10.35
N PRO A 43 -5.47 -24.27 9.47
CA PRO A 43 -6.26 -23.49 8.52
C PRO A 43 -7.21 -22.43 9.13
N ASN A 44 -7.43 -22.47 10.45
CA ASN A 44 -8.21 -21.46 11.18
C ASN A 44 -7.46 -20.14 11.38
N VAL A 45 -6.14 -20.11 11.23
CA VAL A 45 -5.34 -18.88 11.25
C VAL A 45 -5.40 -18.29 9.84
N PRO A 46 -5.72 -17.01 9.62
CA PRO A 46 -5.73 -16.42 8.28
C PRO A 46 -4.31 -16.24 7.73
N PRO A 47 -4.12 -16.28 6.40
CA PRO A 47 -2.83 -15.91 5.80
C PRO A 47 -2.54 -14.42 6.05
N PRO A 48 -1.27 -14.00 6.02
CA PRO A 48 -0.94 -12.59 6.03
C PRO A 48 -1.47 -11.90 4.78
N SER A 49 -1.65 -10.59 4.86
CA SER A 49 -2.20 -9.79 3.77
C SER A 49 -1.09 -9.15 2.93
N CYS A 50 -1.30 -9.08 1.61
CA CYS A 50 -0.46 -8.30 0.71
C CYS A 50 -0.84 -6.82 0.82
N ALA A 51 0.08 -5.97 1.30
CA ALA A 51 -0.17 -4.55 1.52
C ALA A 51 1.02 -3.68 1.13
N PRO A 52 0.83 -2.36 0.94
CA PRO A 52 1.92 -1.43 0.67
C PRO A 52 2.96 -1.41 1.80
N LYS A 53 4.24 -1.50 1.43
CA LYS A 53 5.38 -1.41 2.36
C LYS A 53 6.07 -0.06 2.25
N ALA A 54 6.40 0.35 1.03
CA ALA A 54 6.92 1.68 0.76
C ALA A 54 5.90 2.46 -0.05
N LEU A 55 5.62 3.68 0.39
CA LEU A 55 4.79 4.64 -0.33
C LEU A 55 5.57 5.94 -0.52
N SER A 56 5.32 6.62 -1.62
CA SER A 56 5.87 7.94 -1.91
C SER A 56 4.77 9.00 -1.90
N SER A 57 5.21 10.26 -1.79
CA SER A 57 4.32 11.41 -1.84
C SER A 57 3.97 11.77 -3.28
N PHE A 58 2.84 12.46 -3.43
CA PHE A 58 2.37 12.95 -4.73
C PHE A 58 1.86 14.39 -4.60
N SER A 59 2.36 15.29 -5.46
CA SER A 59 1.92 16.68 -5.49
C SER A 59 0.64 16.84 -6.31
N TYR A 60 -0.36 17.54 -5.77
CA TYR A 60 -1.59 17.87 -6.47
C TYR A 60 -2.06 19.29 -6.15
N LEU A 61 -2.83 19.86 -7.08
CA LEU A 61 -3.40 21.20 -6.98
C LEU A 61 -4.91 21.09 -6.72
N TYR A 62 -5.42 21.79 -5.72
CA TYR A 62 -6.86 21.86 -5.45
C TYR A 62 -7.33 23.30 -5.22
N THR A 63 -8.63 23.57 -5.39
CA THR A 63 -9.23 24.84 -4.92
C THR A 63 -9.75 24.68 -3.50
N ASP A 64 -9.50 25.67 -2.65
CA ASP A 64 -10.29 25.82 -1.44
C ASP A 64 -11.73 26.26 -1.78
N GLY A 65 -12.61 26.30 -0.78
CA GLY A 65 -14.00 26.74 -0.94
C GLY A 65 -14.17 28.22 -1.35
N ASN A 66 -13.09 29.00 -1.36
CA ASN A 66 -13.07 30.42 -1.72
C ASN A 66 -12.44 30.67 -3.11
N GLY A 67 -12.13 29.60 -3.86
CA GLY A 67 -11.53 29.70 -5.20
C GLY A 67 -10.02 29.96 -5.20
N LYS A 68 -9.34 29.84 -4.05
CA LYS A 68 -7.87 29.94 -3.99
C LYS A 68 -7.24 28.61 -4.39
N PHE A 69 -6.24 28.66 -5.26
CA PHE A 69 -5.43 27.51 -5.64
C PHE A 69 -4.41 27.16 -4.55
N ILE A 70 -4.36 25.89 -4.16
CA ILE A 70 -3.42 25.37 -3.15
C ILE A 70 -2.68 24.17 -3.73
N LEU A 71 -1.36 24.31 -3.88
CA LEU A 71 -0.45 23.21 -4.19
C LEU A 71 -0.14 22.43 -2.91
N THR A 72 -0.29 21.12 -2.93
CA THR A 72 -0.12 20.26 -1.75
C THR A 72 0.66 19.01 -2.09
N GLU A 73 1.54 18.63 -1.17
CA GLU A 73 2.26 17.36 -1.19
C GLU A 73 1.49 16.34 -0.34
N GLY A 74 0.82 15.40 -0.98
CA GLY A 74 0.10 14.33 -0.28
C GLY A 74 1.05 13.20 0.09
N GLU A 75 1.19 12.88 1.37
CA GLU A 75 1.99 11.75 1.81
C GLU A 75 1.29 10.41 1.55
N ASN A 76 2.09 9.37 1.29
CA ASN A 76 1.62 7.98 1.14
C ASN A 76 0.57 7.78 0.03
N MET A 77 0.73 8.49 -1.09
CA MET A 77 -0.25 8.49 -2.18
C MET A 77 0.04 7.44 -3.25
N VAL A 78 1.31 7.09 -3.46
CA VAL A 78 1.76 6.16 -4.52
C VAL A 78 2.43 4.95 -3.89
N VAL A 79 2.00 3.74 -4.26
CA VAL A 79 2.62 2.49 -3.82
C VAL A 79 3.89 2.22 -4.62
N GLU A 80 5.03 2.14 -3.93
CA GLU A 80 6.33 1.83 -4.55
C GLU A 80 6.66 0.34 -4.45
N THR A 81 6.37 -0.27 -3.30
CA THR A 81 6.61 -1.70 -3.08
C THR A 81 5.53 -2.33 -2.21
N CYS A 82 5.26 -3.61 -2.46
CA CYS A 82 4.34 -4.44 -1.67
C CYS A 82 5.11 -5.41 -0.77
N GLY A 83 4.47 -5.84 0.31
CA GLY A 83 4.96 -6.85 1.23
C GLY A 83 3.83 -7.66 1.86
N CYS A 84 4.19 -8.72 2.58
CA CYS A 84 3.25 -9.53 3.37
C CYS A 84 3.34 -9.16 4.85
N PHE A 85 2.19 -8.92 5.48
CA PHE A 85 2.03 -8.51 6.88
C PHE A 85 1.04 -9.39 7.63
#